data_AF-A0AAV5VH70-F1
#
_entry.id   AF-A0AAV5VH70-F1
#
_cell.length_a   1.000
_cell.length_b   1.000
_cell.length_c   1.000
_cell.angle_alpha   90.00
_cell.angle_beta   90.00
_cell.angle_gamma   90.00
#
_symmetry.space_group_name_H-M   'P 1'
#
loop_
_entity.id
_entity.type
_entity.pdbx_description
1 polymer ?
#
loop_
_entity_poly.entity_id
_entity_poly.type
_entity_poly.pdbx_seq_one_letter_code
_entity_poly.pdbx_strand_id
1 'polypeptide(L)'
;TPPSSIKFKDEPSFFETHDQKPIHLPDRFVETISVRVSPGRRLGINIRKCDNRATLIDPTSPLFNKMCTGDIILKINNCSFHSSEWLHAVAPLSAPGNQGSRESEEEEKKEVIMKILVERAVFSFSRLENTTLERLDLNKSTLYTGRPLKRYTVLIRRPFLPGIELAPLGISLRYDSRERVTIASTVPGSVGSTHLRPWDIIKRVNKEPVNTKTMCAFMILRSLRETEQVVLTVEVLDGGPSSRDTMEMPADVVKICADHIAALKAGRIKSAPPITVVRPITAAAAASNSPKKETKTEKDSKN
;
A
#
# COMPACT_ATOMS: atom_id res chain seq x y z
N THR A 1 1.84 57.06 -14.99
CA THR A 1 1.89 56.26 -13.75
C THR A 1 1.47 54.85 -14.09
N PRO A 2 2.31 53.82 -13.90
CA PRO A 2 1.91 52.45 -14.17
C PRO A 2 0.93 51.96 -13.07
N PRO A 3 -0.02 51.05 -13.40
CA PRO A 3 -0.99 50.58 -12.44
C PRO A 3 -0.32 49.75 -11.33
N SER A 4 -0.75 50.02 -10.11
CA SER A 4 -0.30 49.43 -8.85
C SER A 4 -0.27 47.90 -8.91
N SER A 5 0.85 47.33 -8.48
CA SER A 5 1.04 45.90 -8.29
C SER A 5 -0.01 45.32 -7.34
N ILE A 6 -0.74 44.32 -7.82
CA ILE A 6 -1.60 43.47 -6.99
C ILE A 6 -0.66 42.70 -6.06
N LYS A 7 -0.61 43.10 -4.79
CA LYS A 7 0.07 42.34 -3.74
C LYS A 7 -0.75 41.08 -3.48
N PHE A 8 -0.31 39.94 -4.00
CA PHE A 8 -0.74 38.65 -3.48
C PHE A 8 -0.26 38.59 -2.04
N LYS A 9 -1.20 38.53 -1.08
CA LYS A 9 -0.87 38.15 0.28
C LYS A 9 -0.35 36.73 0.23
N ASP A 10 0.79 36.48 0.88
CA ASP A 10 1.26 35.14 1.20
C ASP A 10 0.26 34.50 2.18
N GLU A 11 -0.88 34.05 1.66
CA GLU A 11 -1.75 33.17 2.41
C GLU A 11 -1.08 31.80 2.45
N PRO A 12 -0.98 31.17 3.64
CA PRO A 12 -0.50 29.80 3.76
C PRO A 12 -1.31 28.93 2.81
N SER A 13 -0.61 28.05 2.09
CA SER A 13 -1.25 27.27 1.02
C SER A 13 -2.45 26.52 1.60
N PHE A 14 -3.53 26.37 0.84
CA PHE A 14 -4.74 25.60 1.20
C PHE A 14 -4.42 24.18 1.74
N PHE A 15 -3.20 23.70 1.55
CA PHE A 15 -2.69 22.40 2.01
C PHE A 15 -2.02 22.42 3.39
N GLU A 16 -1.70 23.58 3.97
CA GLU A 16 -1.01 23.70 5.27
C GLU A 16 -1.98 23.69 6.47
N THR A 17 -3.26 23.97 6.25
CA THR A 17 -4.28 24.12 7.32
C THR A 17 -5.13 22.88 7.56
N HIS A 18 -4.92 21.79 6.81
CA HIS A 18 -5.49 20.50 7.19
C HIS A 18 -4.64 19.89 8.29
N ASP A 19 -4.98 20.22 9.54
CA ASP A 19 -4.69 19.42 10.71
C ASP A 19 -5.05 17.96 10.39
N GLN A 20 -4.02 17.20 10.03
CA GLN A 20 -4.14 15.82 9.60
C GLN A 20 -4.69 15.04 10.79
N LYS A 21 -5.90 14.48 10.65
CA LYS A 21 -6.37 13.44 11.59
C LYS A 21 -5.22 12.45 11.80
N PRO A 22 -4.86 12.12 13.05
CA PRO A 22 -3.73 11.25 13.33
C PRO A 22 -3.89 9.96 12.53
N ILE A 23 -2.89 9.66 11.70
CA ILE A 23 -2.90 8.47 10.86
C ILE A 23 -2.86 7.27 11.80
N HIS A 24 -3.97 6.51 11.84
CA HIS A 24 -4.02 5.26 12.60
C HIS A 24 -3.12 4.24 11.91
N LEU A 25 -1.97 3.95 12.54
CA LEU A 25 -1.04 2.95 12.07
C LEU A 25 -1.42 1.60 12.70
N PRO A 26 -1.46 0.51 11.93
CA PRO A 26 -1.79 -0.80 12.49
C PRO A 26 -0.64 -1.32 13.35
N ASP A 27 -0.93 -1.68 14.60
CA ASP A 27 0.05 -2.29 15.50
C ASP A 27 0.34 -3.75 15.13
N ARG A 28 -0.66 -4.43 14.58
CA ARG A 28 -0.63 -5.85 14.20
C ARG A 28 -1.24 -6.03 12.82
N PHE A 29 -0.75 -7.03 12.10
CA PHE A 29 -1.27 -7.41 10.80
C PHE A 29 -1.61 -8.90 10.81
N VAL A 30 -2.91 -9.20 10.65
CA VAL A 30 -3.44 -10.57 10.65
C VAL A 30 -3.95 -10.88 9.26
N GLU A 31 -3.52 -12.02 8.72
CA GLU A 31 -3.84 -12.46 7.37
C GLU A 31 -4.28 -13.93 7.38
N THR A 32 -5.19 -14.29 6.47
CA THR A 32 -5.57 -15.68 6.23
C THR A 32 -4.88 -16.21 4.99
N ILE A 33 -3.99 -17.17 5.18
CA ILE A 33 -3.25 -17.82 4.11
C ILE A 33 -3.98 -19.10 3.71
N SER A 34 -4.20 -19.28 2.41
CA SER A 34 -4.78 -20.52 1.85
C SER A 34 -3.71 -21.34 1.13
N VAL A 35 -3.56 -22.59 1.53
CA VAL A 35 -2.55 -23.51 1.00
C VAL A 35 -3.17 -24.83 0.61
N ARG A 36 -2.76 -25.37 -0.54
CA ARG A 36 -3.13 -26.72 -0.96
C ARG A 36 -2.17 -27.71 -0.35
N VAL A 37 -2.71 -28.70 0.36
CA VAL A 37 -1.94 -29.69 1.08
C VAL A 37 -2.45 -31.07 0.68
N SER A 38 -1.54 -31.95 0.25
CA SER A 38 -1.86 -33.35 0.03
C SER A 38 -1.99 -34.06 1.38
N PRO A 39 -3.02 -34.90 1.58
CA PRO A 39 -3.16 -35.70 2.80
C PRO A 39 -1.88 -36.48 3.12
N GLY A 40 -1.42 -36.40 4.38
CA GLY A 40 -0.21 -37.07 4.87
C GLY A 40 1.12 -36.36 4.57
N ARG A 41 1.11 -35.24 3.81
CA ARG A 41 2.33 -34.44 3.59
C ARG A 41 2.53 -33.46 4.73
N ARG A 42 3.74 -33.42 5.29
CA ARG A 42 4.14 -32.43 6.30
C ARG A 42 4.16 -31.03 5.68
N LEU A 43 3.75 -30.04 6.47
CA LEU A 43 3.82 -28.63 6.07
C LEU A 43 5.26 -28.09 6.01
N GLY A 44 6.27 -28.80 6.51
CA GLY A 44 7.66 -28.36 6.45
C GLY A 44 7.93 -27.07 7.22
N ILE A 45 7.31 -26.89 8.38
CA ILE A 45 7.54 -25.72 9.25
C ILE A 45 7.95 -26.17 10.64
N ASN A 46 8.87 -25.43 11.25
CA ASN A 46 9.19 -25.57 12.66
C ASN A 46 8.46 -24.47 13.43
N ILE A 47 7.79 -24.89 14.50
CA ILE A 47 6.99 -24.01 15.35
C ILE A 47 7.56 -24.06 16.76
N ARG A 48 7.77 -22.89 17.35
CA ARG A 48 8.12 -22.76 18.75
C ARG A 48 6.88 -23.02 19.60
N LYS A 49 6.96 -24.03 20.48
CA LYS A 49 5.80 -24.53 21.24
C LYS A 49 5.18 -23.52 22.20
N CYS A 50 5.94 -22.54 22.70
CA CYS A 50 5.47 -21.61 23.73
C CYS A 50 4.61 -20.47 23.18
N ASP A 51 4.80 -20.05 21.93
CA ASP A 51 4.14 -18.88 21.33
C ASP A 51 3.62 -19.15 19.91
N ASN A 52 3.60 -20.40 19.46
CA ASN A 52 3.14 -20.83 18.13
C ASN A 52 3.86 -20.11 16.96
N ARG A 53 5.10 -19.68 17.19
CA ARG A 53 5.86 -18.89 16.22
C ARG A 53 6.61 -19.78 15.23
N ALA A 54 6.52 -19.46 13.94
CA ALA A 54 7.32 -20.10 12.90
C ALA A 54 8.80 -19.72 13.07
N THR A 55 9.67 -20.69 13.30
CA THR A 55 11.12 -20.48 13.44
C THR A 55 11.89 -20.85 12.18
N LEU A 56 11.38 -21.82 11.42
CA LEU A 56 11.94 -22.24 10.14
C LEU A 56 10.83 -22.67 9.21
N ILE A 57 10.95 -22.31 7.93
CA ILE A 57 10.07 -22.77 6.86
C ILE A 57 10.98 -23.41 5.82
N ASP A 58 10.74 -24.69 5.53
CA ASP A 58 11.47 -25.45 4.53
C ASP A 58 11.19 -24.88 3.12
N PRO A 59 12.20 -24.68 2.26
CA PRO A 59 12.00 -24.27 0.87
C PRO A 59 11.05 -25.17 0.06
N THR A 60 10.93 -26.46 0.44
CA THR A 60 10.03 -27.44 -0.18
C THR A 60 8.60 -27.39 0.38
N SER A 61 8.37 -26.56 1.40
CA SER A 61 7.07 -26.35 2.03
C SER A 61 6.10 -25.65 1.08
N PRO A 62 4.80 -26.01 1.08
CA PRO A 62 3.78 -25.26 0.38
C PRO A 62 3.48 -23.89 1.03
N LEU A 63 4.09 -23.59 2.19
CA LEU A 63 4.06 -22.31 2.88
C LEU A 63 5.26 -21.41 2.53
N PHE A 64 6.23 -21.93 1.77
CA PHE A 64 7.34 -21.13 1.27
C PHE A 64 6.81 -19.95 0.45
N ASN A 65 7.38 -18.76 0.65
CA ASN A 65 6.91 -17.47 0.10
C ASN A 65 5.49 -17.02 0.51
N LYS A 66 4.77 -17.77 1.34
CA LYS A 66 3.46 -17.36 1.88
C LYS A 66 3.57 -16.95 3.35
N MET A 67 4.30 -17.74 4.14
CA MET A 67 4.63 -17.42 5.52
C MET A 67 6.09 -16.97 5.63
N CYS A 68 6.37 -16.18 6.67
CA CYS A 68 7.73 -15.76 7.01
C CYS A 68 8.13 -16.29 8.38
N THR A 69 9.43 -16.48 8.56
CA THR A 69 10.02 -16.74 9.87
C THR A 69 9.66 -15.60 10.82
N GLY A 70 9.23 -15.94 12.04
CA GLY A 70 8.72 -15.02 13.04
C GLY A 70 7.20 -14.93 13.11
N ASP A 71 6.48 -15.36 12.08
CA ASP A 71 5.01 -15.30 12.06
C ASP A 71 4.38 -16.18 13.14
N ILE A 72 3.26 -15.73 13.71
CA ILE A 72 2.53 -16.45 14.76
C ILE A 72 1.29 -17.10 14.14
N ILE A 73 1.13 -18.42 14.33
CA ILE A 73 -0.08 -19.11 13.89
C ILE A 73 -1.16 -18.97 14.96
N LEU A 74 -2.28 -18.36 14.59
CA LEU A 74 -3.43 -18.15 15.46
C LEU A 74 -4.46 -19.26 15.32
N LYS A 75 -4.81 -19.63 14.08
CA LYS A 75 -5.87 -20.61 13.78
C LYS A 75 -5.54 -21.44 12.54
N ILE A 76 -6.05 -22.67 12.48
CA ILE A 76 -6.03 -23.54 11.29
C ILE A 76 -7.45 -24.06 11.06
N ASN A 77 -7.98 -23.90 9.85
CA ASN A 77 -9.31 -24.39 9.44
C ASN A 77 -10.44 -24.04 10.43
N ASN A 78 -10.40 -22.82 10.98
CA ASN A 78 -11.29 -22.29 12.02
C ASN A 78 -11.09 -22.81 13.45
N CYS A 79 -10.18 -23.75 13.68
CA CYS A 79 -9.79 -24.20 15.02
C CYS A 79 -8.65 -23.34 15.58
N SER A 80 -8.68 -23.07 16.89
CA SER A 80 -7.56 -22.42 17.58
C SER A 80 -6.32 -23.31 17.51
N PHE A 81 -5.18 -22.71 17.20
CA PHE A 81 -3.95 -23.47 17.06
C PHE A 81 -3.23 -23.59 18.40
N HIS A 82 -3.03 -24.82 18.87
CA HIS A 82 -2.21 -25.15 20.04
C HIS A 82 -1.12 -26.14 19.62
N SER A 83 0.14 -25.74 19.75
CA SER A 83 1.30 -26.51 19.30
C SER A 83 1.36 -27.95 19.85
N SER A 84 0.84 -28.20 21.05
CA SER A 84 0.80 -29.53 21.67
C SER A 84 -0.14 -30.51 20.96
N GLU A 85 -1.24 -30.02 20.41
CA GLU A 85 -2.29 -30.84 19.78
C GLU A 85 -2.00 -31.05 18.29
N TRP A 86 -1.48 -30.01 17.62
CA TRP A 86 -1.35 -30.00 16.17
C TRP A 86 -0.05 -30.61 15.63
N LEU A 87 1.01 -30.75 16.44
CA LEU A 87 2.22 -31.47 16.02
C LEU A 87 1.94 -32.95 15.69
N HIS A 88 0.86 -33.51 16.23
CA HIS A 88 0.40 -34.88 15.95
C HIS A 88 -0.74 -34.95 14.91
N ALA A 89 -1.39 -33.82 14.58
CA ALA A 89 -2.63 -33.77 13.80
C ALA A 89 -2.47 -33.21 12.37
N VAL A 90 -1.26 -33.14 11.80
CA VAL A 90 -1.07 -32.75 10.39
C VAL A 90 -1.33 -33.92 9.45
N ALA A 91 -2.57 -34.39 9.49
CA ALA A 91 -3.35 -34.81 8.34
C ALA A 91 -4.82 -34.63 8.77
N PRO A 92 -5.73 -34.13 7.92
CA PRO A 92 -7.12 -34.51 8.07
C PRO A 92 -7.17 -36.02 7.82
N LEU A 93 -6.91 -36.81 8.87
CA LEU A 93 -7.41 -38.17 8.93
C LEU A 93 -8.92 -38.01 8.80
N SER A 94 -9.43 -38.70 7.79
CA SER A 94 -10.83 -38.94 7.50
C SER A 94 -11.74 -38.84 8.73
N ALA A 95 -12.93 -38.26 8.52
CA ALA A 95 -14.00 -38.23 9.50
C ALA A 95 -14.12 -39.58 10.26
N PRO A 96 -14.34 -39.56 11.58
CA PRO A 96 -14.40 -40.78 12.38
C PRO A 96 -15.65 -41.57 11.99
N GLY A 97 -15.49 -42.56 11.11
CA GLY A 97 -16.63 -43.35 10.62
C GLY A 97 -16.32 -44.58 9.77
N ASN A 98 -15.08 -44.83 9.34
CA ASN A 98 -14.76 -46.05 8.57
C ASN A 98 -13.49 -46.72 9.11
N GLN A 99 -13.68 -47.64 10.06
CA GLN A 99 -12.76 -48.76 10.27
C GLN A 99 -13.12 -49.84 9.26
N GLY A 100 -12.34 -49.94 8.18
CA GLY A 100 -12.52 -50.97 7.17
C GLY A 100 -11.31 -51.04 6.24
N SER A 101 -10.61 -52.18 6.30
CA SER A 101 -9.69 -52.73 5.29
C SER A 101 -8.54 -51.85 4.77
N ARG A 102 -7.33 -52.23 5.22
CA ARG A 102 -6.11 -52.22 4.39
C ARG A 102 -6.41 -52.81 3.01
N GLU A 103 -5.75 -52.29 1.99
CA GLU A 103 -5.77 -52.66 0.56
C GLU A 103 -6.64 -51.76 -0.32
N SER A 104 -6.08 -50.61 -0.69
CA SER A 104 -6.27 -49.90 -1.98
C SER A 104 -5.30 -48.71 -2.03
N GLU A 105 -4.09 -48.96 -2.53
CA GLU A 105 -3.19 -47.92 -2.99
C GLU A 105 -3.78 -47.29 -4.27
N GLU A 106 -3.61 -45.98 -4.45
CA GLU A 106 -4.11 -45.16 -5.57
C GLU A 106 -5.58 -44.65 -5.50
N GLU A 107 -6.08 -44.31 -4.32
CA GLU A 107 -7.12 -43.27 -4.26
C GLU A 107 -6.47 -41.90 -4.44
N GLU A 108 -6.88 -41.18 -5.49
CA GLU A 108 -6.48 -39.81 -5.82
C GLU A 108 -6.37 -38.96 -4.54
N LYS A 109 -5.14 -38.62 -4.15
CA LYS A 109 -4.87 -37.71 -3.02
C LYS A 109 -5.38 -36.32 -3.36
N LYS A 110 -6.69 -36.12 -3.24
CA LYS A 110 -7.35 -34.86 -3.53
C LYS A 110 -6.76 -33.81 -2.61
N GLU A 111 -6.15 -32.79 -3.20
CA GLU A 111 -5.53 -31.69 -2.46
C GLU A 111 -6.61 -31.01 -1.60
N VAL A 112 -6.35 -30.92 -0.29
CA VAL A 112 -7.24 -30.24 0.64
C VAL A 112 -6.75 -28.80 0.79
N ILE A 113 -7.66 -27.83 0.71
CA ILE A 113 -7.34 -26.43 0.97
C ILE A 113 -7.33 -26.21 2.49
N MET A 114 -6.16 -25.93 3.04
CA MET A 114 -5.97 -25.54 4.42
C MET A 114 -5.93 -24.01 4.52
N LYS A 115 -6.73 -23.45 5.43
CA LYS A 115 -6.74 -22.02 5.77
C LYS A 115 -6.02 -21.79 7.09
N ILE A 116 -4.99 -20.96 7.09
CA ILE A 116 -4.17 -20.67 8.27
C ILE A 116 -4.30 -19.17 8.56
N LEU A 117 -4.77 -18.82 9.75
CA LEU A 117 -4.79 -17.45 10.23
C LEU A 117 -3.46 -17.16 10.92
N VAL A 118 -2.76 -16.15 10.43
CA VAL A 118 -1.39 -15.82 10.84
C VAL A 118 -1.33 -14.35 11.24
N GLU A 119 -0.68 -14.07 12.37
CA GLU A 119 -0.21 -12.73 12.71
C GLU A 119 1.22 -12.56 12.20
N ARG A 120 1.42 -11.61 11.28
CA ARG A 120 2.71 -11.36 10.67
C ARG A 120 3.64 -10.67 11.66
N ALA A 121 4.79 -11.28 11.93
CA ALA A 121 5.80 -10.60 12.75
C ALA A 121 6.41 -9.41 12.02
N VAL A 122 6.59 -9.55 10.71
CA VAL A 122 7.21 -8.54 9.87
C VAL A 122 6.24 -8.18 8.76
N PHE A 123 5.89 -6.90 8.68
CA PHE A 123 4.96 -6.44 7.66
C PHE A 123 5.27 -5.01 7.24
N SER A 124 4.74 -4.66 6.08
CA SER A 124 4.79 -3.33 5.51
C SER A 124 3.35 -2.89 5.23
N PHE A 125 3.02 -1.67 5.60
CA PHE A 125 1.70 -1.07 5.37
C PHE A 125 1.91 0.26 4.65
N SER A 126 1.12 0.53 3.60
CA SER A 126 1.16 1.80 2.89
C SER A 126 -0.21 2.45 2.79
N ARG A 127 -0.22 3.78 2.84
CA ARG A 127 -1.42 4.60 2.67
C ARG A 127 -1.08 5.85 1.87
N LEU A 128 -1.92 6.15 0.88
CA LEU A 128 -1.85 7.42 0.14
C LEU A 128 -2.34 8.56 1.06
N GLU A 129 -1.49 9.57 1.27
CA GLU A 129 -1.84 10.78 2.04
C GLU A 129 -2.57 11.78 1.15
N ASN A 130 -1.91 12.17 0.05
CA ASN A 130 -2.44 13.12 -0.91
C ASN A 130 -1.78 12.94 -2.27
N THR A 131 -2.39 13.57 -3.28
CA THR A 131 -1.82 13.74 -4.61
C THR A 131 -1.75 15.23 -4.88
N THR A 132 -0.53 15.76 -5.02
CA THR A 132 -0.26 17.16 -5.32
C THR A 132 0.41 17.28 -6.68
N LEU A 133 0.78 18.49 -7.10
CA LEU A 133 1.61 18.69 -8.28
C LEU A 133 3.08 18.81 -7.86
N GLU A 134 3.99 18.33 -8.69
CA GLU A 134 5.42 18.54 -8.49
C GLU A 134 5.72 20.05 -8.52
N ARG A 135 6.35 20.51 -7.44
CA ARG A 135 6.81 21.89 -7.25
C ARG A 135 8.32 21.97 -7.48
N LEU A 136 8.72 22.91 -8.31
CA LEU A 136 10.11 23.31 -8.53
C LEU A 136 10.31 24.69 -7.92
N ASP A 137 11.16 24.77 -6.90
CA ASP A 137 11.59 26.05 -6.36
C ASP A 137 12.76 26.56 -7.22
N LEU A 138 12.48 27.56 -8.06
CA LEU A 138 13.51 28.36 -8.72
C LEU A 138 13.79 29.56 -7.81
N ASN A 139 15.04 30.03 -7.78
CA ASN A 139 15.51 31.11 -6.88
C ASN A 139 14.62 32.37 -6.81
N LYS A 140 13.73 32.61 -7.79
CA LYS A 140 12.80 33.76 -7.84
C LYS A 140 11.34 33.39 -8.10
N SER A 141 10.99 32.12 -8.31
CA SER A 141 9.62 31.71 -8.59
C SER A 141 9.39 30.23 -8.28
N THR A 142 8.17 29.91 -7.87
CA THR A 142 7.73 28.53 -7.70
C THR A 142 7.02 28.10 -8.97
N LEU A 143 7.57 27.10 -9.66
CA LEU A 143 6.98 26.53 -10.86
C LEU A 143 6.33 25.19 -10.51
N TYR A 144 5.04 25.04 -10.82
CA TYR A 144 4.38 23.74 -10.78
C TYR A 144 4.49 23.10 -12.15
N THR A 145 5.09 21.92 -12.25
CA THR A 145 5.34 21.25 -13.54
C THR A 145 4.07 20.64 -14.17
N GLY A 146 2.95 20.66 -13.44
CA GLY A 146 1.72 19.97 -13.82
C GLY A 146 1.79 18.45 -13.67
N ARG A 147 2.93 17.88 -13.25
CA ARG A 147 3.07 16.44 -13.03
C ARG A 147 2.47 16.01 -11.69
N PRO A 148 1.70 14.93 -11.63
CA PRO A 148 1.18 14.44 -10.36
C PRO A 148 2.32 13.89 -9.48
N LEU A 149 2.26 14.25 -8.21
CA LEU A 149 3.13 13.81 -7.14
C LEU A 149 2.25 13.13 -6.08
N LYS A 150 2.40 11.83 -5.92
CA LYS A 150 1.66 11.06 -4.91
C LYS A 150 2.53 10.92 -3.67
N ARG A 151 1.98 11.29 -2.51
CA ARG A 151 2.66 11.11 -1.21
C ARG A 151 2.05 9.94 -0.47
N TYR A 152 2.91 9.02 -0.03
CA TYR A 152 2.53 7.84 0.73
C TYR A 152 3.18 7.87 2.11
N THR A 153 2.42 7.47 3.12
CA THR A 153 2.98 6.97 4.38
C THR A 153 3.25 5.48 4.21
N VAL A 154 4.48 5.04 4.47
CA VAL A 154 4.85 3.63 4.47
C VAL A 154 5.37 3.27 5.86
N LEU A 155 4.63 2.43 6.56
CA LEU A 155 5.04 1.84 7.83
C LEU A 155 5.72 0.50 7.55
N ILE A 156 6.90 0.30 8.13
CA ILE A 156 7.57 -1.00 8.13
C ILE A 156 7.76 -1.41 9.58
N ARG A 157 7.19 -2.56 9.95
CA ARG A 157 7.40 -3.17 11.27
C ARG A 157 8.33 -4.37 11.13
N ARG A 158 9.40 -4.37 11.93
CA ARG A 158 10.36 -5.48 12.02
C ARG A 158 10.87 -5.56 13.47
N PRO A 159 10.22 -6.37 14.32
CA PRO A 159 10.59 -6.53 15.71
C PRO A 159 11.94 -7.22 15.88
N PHE A 160 12.56 -7.09 17.05
CA PHE A 160 13.76 -7.85 17.37
C PHE A 160 13.36 -9.13 18.12
N LEU A 161 13.46 -10.27 17.43
CA LEU A 161 13.16 -11.58 18.04
C LEU A 161 14.46 -12.35 18.28
N PRO A 162 14.84 -12.61 19.55
CA PRO A 162 16.10 -13.28 19.85
C PRO A 162 16.09 -14.73 19.33
N GLY A 163 17.16 -15.10 18.63
CA GLY A 163 17.35 -16.45 18.08
C GLY A 163 16.53 -16.73 16.81
N ILE A 164 15.86 -15.72 16.24
CA ILE A 164 15.05 -15.87 15.03
C ILE A 164 15.54 -14.87 13.98
N GLU A 165 15.99 -15.38 12.83
CA GLU A 165 16.35 -14.54 11.70
C GLU A 165 15.08 -14.12 10.93
N LEU A 166 14.75 -12.84 11.06
CA LEU A 166 13.59 -12.25 10.39
C LEU A 166 13.92 -11.79 8.98
N ALA A 167 12.87 -11.74 8.14
CA ALA A 167 12.95 -11.25 6.77
C ALA A 167 13.74 -9.93 6.65
N PRO A 168 14.63 -9.82 5.64
CA PRO A 168 15.44 -8.64 5.46
C PRO A 168 14.58 -7.43 5.07
N LEU A 169 15.05 -6.23 5.43
CA LEU A 169 14.45 -4.97 4.99
C LEU A 169 14.59 -4.81 3.46
N GLY A 170 15.78 -5.13 2.93
CA GLY A 170 16.05 -5.23 1.50
C GLY A 170 15.97 -3.92 0.71
N ILE A 171 16.26 -2.77 1.33
CA ILE A 171 16.22 -1.45 0.68
C ILE A 171 17.65 -0.96 0.45
N SER A 172 17.94 -0.51 -0.77
CA SER A 172 19.17 0.22 -1.11
C SER A 172 18.86 1.68 -1.42
N LEU A 173 19.70 2.60 -0.97
CA LEU A 173 19.52 4.04 -1.12
C LEU A 173 20.52 4.65 -2.10
N ARG A 174 20.09 5.67 -2.84
CA ARG A 174 20.87 6.43 -3.83
C ARG A 174 20.50 7.91 -3.77
N TYR A 175 21.42 8.77 -4.23
CA TYR A 175 21.09 10.17 -4.55
C TYR A 175 20.56 10.31 -5.97
N ASP A 176 19.47 11.05 -6.09
CA ASP A 176 19.00 11.59 -7.36
C ASP A 176 19.86 12.79 -7.79
N SER A 177 19.75 13.17 -9.06
CA SER A 177 20.29 14.38 -9.69
C SER A 177 19.99 15.68 -8.95
N ARG A 178 18.91 15.71 -8.15
CA ARG A 178 18.51 16.84 -7.30
C ARG A 178 18.91 16.68 -5.84
N GLU A 179 19.90 15.84 -5.55
CA GLU A 179 20.40 15.51 -4.20
C GLU A 179 19.35 14.93 -3.24
N ARG A 180 18.21 14.46 -3.79
CA ARG A 180 17.16 13.81 -3.01
C ARG A 180 17.54 12.36 -2.72
N VAL A 181 17.19 11.88 -1.53
CA VAL A 181 17.36 10.46 -1.17
C VAL A 181 16.27 9.65 -1.88
N THR A 182 16.70 8.75 -2.74
CA THR A 182 15.84 7.83 -3.49
C THR A 182 16.17 6.39 -3.19
N ILE A 183 15.22 5.51 -3.46
CA ILE A 183 15.43 4.07 -3.41
C ILE A 183 16.14 3.63 -4.69
N ALA A 184 17.34 3.10 -4.56
CA ALA A 184 18.14 2.61 -5.68
C ALA A 184 17.58 1.29 -6.21
N SER A 185 17.32 0.36 -5.30
CA SER A 185 16.83 -0.98 -5.58
C SER A 185 16.19 -1.58 -4.34
N THR A 186 15.34 -2.57 -4.57
CA THR A 186 14.69 -3.37 -3.53
C THR A 186 14.94 -4.86 -3.79
N VAL A 187 15.31 -5.61 -2.77
CA VAL A 187 15.49 -7.06 -2.87
C VAL A 187 14.11 -7.73 -2.99
N PRO A 188 13.83 -8.54 -4.03
CA PRO A 188 12.56 -9.24 -4.14
C PRO A 188 12.28 -10.13 -2.92
N GLY A 189 11.04 -10.13 -2.43
CA GLY A 189 10.65 -10.90 -1.24
C GLY A 189 11.06 -10.27 0.09
N SER A 190 11.72 -9.10 0.07
CA SER A 190 11.98 -8.31 1.28
C SER A 190 10.76 -7.50 1.70
N VAL A 191 10.75 -7.08 2.97
CA VAL A 191 9.66 -6.28 3.54
C VAL A 191 9.54 -4.93 2.84
N GLY A 192 10.69 -4.31 2.53
CA GLY A 192 10.75 -3.06 1.79
C GLY A 192 10.15 -3.19 0.40
N SER A 193 10.42 -4.30 -0.30
CA SER A 193 9.89 -4.55 -1.65
C SER A 193 8.37 -4.72 -1.72
N THR A 194 7.66 -4.80 -0.60
CA THR A 194 6.19 -4.88 -0.60
C THR A 194 5.59 -3.58 -1.14
N HIS A 195 5.93 -2.45 -0.52
CA HIS A 195 5.33 -1.13 -0.86
C HIS A 195 6.28 -0.13 -1.49
N LEU A 196 7.58 -0.31 -1.28
CA LEU A 196 8.61 0.57 -1.83
C LEU A 196 9.09 0.04 -3.18
N ARG A 197 9.38 0.97 -4.09
CA ARG A 197 9.88 0.68 -5.42
C ARG A 197 11.16 1.48 -5.70
N PRO A 198 11.99 1.02 -6.64
CA PRO A 198 13.09 1.83 -7.14
C PRO A 198 12.57 3.19 -7.63
N TRP A 199 13.36 4.25 -7.39
CA TRP A 199 13.10 5.66 -7.69
C TRP A 199 12.09 6.38 -6.79
N ASP A 200 11.47 5.69 -5.84
CA ASP A 200 10.69 6.34 -4.80
C ASP A 200 11.58 7.29 -3.98
N ILE A 201 11.08 8.50 -3.69
CA ILE A 201 11.81 9.54 -2.97
C ILE A 201 11.44 9.47 -1.49
N ILE A 202 12.41 9.30 -0.61
CA ILE A 202 12.19 9.34 0.85
C ILE A 202 12.37 10.79 1.31
N LYS A 203 11.30 11.38 1.84
CA LYS A 203 11.31 12.76 2.36
C LYS A 203 11.50 12.83 3.87
N ARG A 204 10.84 11.93 4.60
CA ARG A 204 10.87 11.91 6.06
C ARG A 204 10.96 10.50 6.60
N VAL A 205 11.62 10.36 7.75
CA VAL A 205 11.66 9.15 8.56
C VAL A 205 11.15 9.53 9.94
N ASN A 206 10.10 8.87 10.43
CA ASN A 206 9.46 9.17 11.71
C ASN A 206 9.12 10.65 11.92
N LYS A 207 8.61 11.31 10.86
CA LYS A 207 8.28 12.75 10.78
C LYS A 207 9.48 13.69 10.67
N GLU A 208 10.70 13.21 10.88
CA GLU A 208 11.93 13.99 10.72
C GLU A 208 12.35 14.06 9.24
N PRO A 209 12.69 15.26 8.71
CA PRO A 209 13.12 15.41 7.33
C PRO A 209 14.51 14.80 7.11
N VAL A 210 14.69 14.19 5.94
CA VAL A 210 15.94 13.53 5.58
C VAL A 210 16.56 14.17 4.36
N ASN A 211 17.81 14.62 4.52
CA ASN A 211 18.56 15.28 3.45
C ASN A 211 19.72 14.43 2.92
N THR A 212 20.22 13.46 3.71
CA THR A 212 21.37 12.63 3.32
C THR A 212 21.06 11.14 3.42
N LYS A 213 21.69 10.35 2.54
CA LYS A 213 21.57 8.89 2.52
C LYS A 213 22.00 8.26 3.85
N THR A 214 23.10 8.74 4.43
CA THR A 214 23.65 8.21 5.69
C THR A 214 22.71 8.50 6.85
N MET A 215 22.14 9.71 6.92
CA MET A 215 21.13 10.07 7.91
C MET A 215 19.88 9.20 7.75
N CYS A 216 19.40 9.02 6.52
CA CYS A 216 18.27 8.15 6.22
C CYS A 216 18.49 6.72 6.76
N ALA A 217 19.64 6.13 6.40
CA ALA A 217 19.98 4.78 6.80
C ALA A 217 20.11 4.64 8.32
N PHE A 218 20.79 5.61 8.96
CA PHE A 218 20.94 5.64 10.40
C PHE A 218 19.59 5.75 11.12
N MET A 219 18.71 6.67 10.69
CA MET A 219 17.39 6.85 11.28
C MET A 219 16.53 5.60 11.14
N ILE A 220 16.55 4.94 9.99
CA ILE A 220 15.83 3.67 9.78
C ILE A 220 16.36 2.59 10.73
N LEU A 221 17.68 2.39 10.78
CA LEU A 221 18.30 1.38 11.63
C LEU A 221 18.05 1.63 13.12
N ARG A 222 18.15 2.89 13.54
CA ARG A 222 17.86 3.32 14.92
C ARG A 222 16.41 3.06 15.28
N SER A 223 15.48 3.45 14.42
CA SER A 223 14.03 3.27 14.65
C SER A 223 13.65 1.79 14.76
N LEU A 224 14.22 0.95 13.91
CA LEU A 224 14.00 -0.50 13.98
C LEU A 224 14.60 -1.14 15.24
N ARG A 225 15.69 -0.58 15.78
CA ARG A 225 16.31 -1.06 17.03
C ARG A 225 15.54 -0.60 18.27
N GLU A 226 15.09 0.66 18.30
CA GLU A 226 14.47 1.27 19.48
C GLU A 226 12.96 1.04 19.55
N THR A 227 12.27 1.14 18.42
CA THR A 227 10.79 1.12 18.36
C THR A 227 10.23 -0.05 17.57
N GLU A 228 11.09 -0.88 16.97
CA GLU A 228 10.69 -2.03 16.13
C GLU A 228 9.90 -1.68 14.87
N GLN A 229 9.75 -0.38 14.59
CA GLN A 229 8.96 0.15 13.51
C GLN A 229 9.62 1.39 12.92
N VAL A 230 9.30 1.66 11.66
CA VAL A 230 9.73 2.88 10.98
C VAL A 230 8.62 3.38 10.08
N VAL A 231 8.37 4.68 10.15
CA VAL A 231 7.38 5.36 9.32
C VAL A 231 8.13 6.22 8.30
N LEU A 232 7.95 5.92 7.03
CA LEU A 232 8.56 6.64 5.92
C LEU A 232 7.49 7.49 5.24
N THR A 233 7.82 8.76 4.98
CA THR A 233 7.04 9.58 4.05
C THR A 233 7.72 9.53 2.70
N VAL A 234 7.04 8.94 1.72
CA VAL A 234 7.56 8.64 0.39
C VAL A 234 6.80 9.45 -0.65
N GLU A 235 7.52 10.03 -1.59
CA GLU A 235 6.96 10.71 -2.74
C GLU A 235 7.23 9.92 -4.01
N VAL A 236 6.18 9.73 -4.81
CA VAL A 236 6.21 9.01 -6.08
C VAL A 236 5.82 10.00 -7.19
N LEU A 237 6.69 10.12 -8.19
CA LEU A 237 6.49 10.96 -9.37
C LEU A 237 5.85 10.12 -10.48
N ASP A 238 4.63 10.49 -10.93
CA ASP A 238 4.02 9.92 -12.14
C ASP A 238 4.75 10.51 -13.36
N GLY A 239 5.78 9.81 -13.86
CA GLY A 239 6.56 10.25 -15.02
C GLY A 239 8.00 9.75 -15.07
N GLY A 240 8.49 9.08 -14.01
CA GLY A 240 9.71 8.27 -14.07
C GLY A 240 9.43 6.84 -14.54
N PRO A 241 10.46 6.01 -14.79
CA PRO A 241 10.30 4.57 -15.02
C PRO A 241 9.74 3.83 -13.79
N SER A 242 9.46 4.52 -12.68
CA SER A 242 8.75 4.03 -11.49
C SER A 242 7.28 3.82 -11.78
N SER A 243 6.99 2.97 -12.76
CA SER A 243 5.62 2.67 -13.09
C SER A 243 5.14 1.57 -12.16
N ARG A 244 4.58 2.00 -11.02
CA ARG A 244 3.65 1.18 -10.22
C ARG A 244 2.58 0.55 -11.12
N ASP A 245 2.19 1.26 -12.18
CA ASP A 245 1.15 0.86 -13.12
C ASP A 245 1.62 -0.15 -14.21
N THR A 246 2.91 -0.42 -14.37
CA THR A 246 3.43 -1.36 -15.39
C THR A 246 3.85 -2.72 -14.83
N MET A 247 4.15 -2.83 -13.54
CA MET A 247 4.62 -4.10 -12.96
C MET A 247 3.50 -5.03 -12.48
N GLU A 248 2.25 -4.59 -12.48
CA GLU A 248 1.13 -5.34 -11.88
C GLU A 248 -0.04 -5.64 -12.81
N MET A 249 0.09 -5.44 -14.11
CA MET A 249 -0.91 -5.93 -15.07
C MET A 249 -0.42 -7.20 -15.76
N PRO A 250 -1.13 -8.33 -15.59
CA PRO A 250 -0.95 -9.53 -16.41
C PRO A 250 -0.98 -9.19 -17.92
N ALA A 251 -0.16 -9.88 -18.72
CA ALA A 251 0.07 -9.53 -20.13
C ALA A 251 -1.22 -9.55 -20.98
N ASP A 252 -2.16 -10.41 -20.62
CA ASP A 252 -3.52 -10.47 -21.16
C ASP A 252 -4.33 -9.20 -20.83
N VAL A 253 -4.29 -8.72 -19.59
CA VAL A 253 -4.95 -7.48 -19.17
C VAL A 253 -4.36 -6.27 -19.90
N VAL A 254 -3.03 -6.21 -20.05
CA VAL A 254 -2.36 -5.15 -20.83
C VAL A 254 -2.87 -5.14 -22.27
N LYS A 255 -2.98 -6.31 -22.89
CA LYS A 255 -3.44 -6.46 -24.28
C LYS A 255 -4.91 -6.06 -24.44
N ILE A 256 -5.78 -6.49 -23.53
CA ILE A 256 -7.21 -6.13 -23.52
C ILE A 256 -7.39 -4.61 -23.35
N CYS A 257 -6.62 -3.98 -22.46
CA CYS A 257 -6.65 -2.53 -22.28
C CYS A 257 -6.15 -1.80 -23.53
N ALA A 258 -5.06 -2.27 -24.15
CA ALA A 258 -4.54 -1.69 -25.39
C ALA A 258 -5.55 -1.78 -26.54
N ASP A 259 -6.21 -2.93 -26.69
CA ASP A 259 -7.23 -3.16 -27.72
C ASP A 259 -8.47 -2.28 -27.49
N HIS A 260 -8.91 -2.11 -26.23
CA HIS A 260 -10.01 -1.19 -25.90
C HIS A 260 -9.64 0.28 -26.13
N ILE A 261 -8.42 0.69 -25.79
CA ILE A 261 -7.93 2.05 -26.07
C ILE A 261 -7.86 2.29 -27.57
N ALA A 262 -7.39 1.32 -28.35
CA ALA A 262 -7.36 1.40 -29.80
C ALA A 262 -8.79 1.49 -30.39
N ALA A 263 -9.73 0.71 -29.87
CA ALA A 263 -11.13 0.75 -30.28
C ALA A 263 -11.83 2.07 -29.91
N LEU A 264 -11.52 2.66 -28.75
CA LEU A 264 -11.97 4.00 -28.34
C LEU A 264 -11.40 5.09 -29.26
N LYS A 265 -10.09 5.05 -29.55
CA LYS A 265 -9.44 5.99 -30.50
C LYS A 265 -9.98 5.85 -31.92
N ALA A 266 -10.32 4.64 -32.33
CA ALA A 266 -10.95 4.35 -33.62
C ALA A 266 -12.47 4.65 -33.64
N GLY A 267 -13.04 5.17 -32.55
CA GLY A 267 -14.45 5.53 -32.46
C GLY A 267 -15.43 4.36 -32.50
N ARG A 268 -14.94 3.11 -32.38
CA ARG A 268 -15.76 1.89 -32.39
C ARG A 268 -16.51 1.67 -31.08
N ILE A 269 -16.09 2.34 -30.01
CA ILE A 269 -16.71 2.31 -28.69
C ILE A 269 -17.04 3.76 -28.32
N LYS A 270 -18.31 4.04 -28.01
CA LYS A 270 -18.72 5.35 -27.50
C LYS A 270 -18.20 5.50 -26.08
N SER A 271 -17.34 6.49 -25.81
CA SER A 271 -16.94 6.80 -24.43
C SER A 271 -18.17 7.15 -23.61
N ALA A 272 -18.31 6.61 -22.40
CA ALA A 272 -19.33 7.07 -21.47
C ALA A 272 -19.19 8.59 -21.29
N PRO A 273 -20.31 9.35 -21.24
CA PRO A 273 -20.22 10.78 -20.98
C PRO A 273 -19.51 11.02 -19.64
N PRO A 274 -18.67 12.06 -19.53
CA PRO A 274 -18.03 12.37 -18.27
C PRO A 274 -19.11 12.60 -17.20
N ILE A 275 -18.99 11.87 -16.08
CA ILE A 275 -19.85 12.09 -14.91
C ILE A 275 -19.55 13.50 -14.41
N THR A 276 -20.41 14.44 -14.77
CA THR A 276 -20.41 15.80 -14.25
C THR A 276 -21.02 15.74 -12.86
N VAL A 277 -20.16 15.63 -11.84
CA VAL A 277 -20.58 15.85 -10.46
C VAL A 277 -20.88 17.33 -10.30
N VAL A 278 -22.11 17.73 -10.63
CA VAL A 278 -22.64 19.03 -10.24
C VAL A 278 -22.88 18.95 -8.74
N ARG A 279 -22.03 19.63 -7.94
CA ARG A 279 -22.33 19.82 -6.52
C ARG A 279 -23.66 20.57 -6.43
N PRO A 280 -24.64 20.08 -5.65
CA PRO A 280 -25.74 20.94 -5.26
C PRO A 280 -25.14 22.09 -4.45
N ILE A 281 -25.34 23.32 -4.93
CA ILE A 281 -25.09 24.51 -4.13
C ILE A 281 -25.98 24.35 -2.90
N THR A 282 -25.38 24.11 -1.74
CA THR A 282 -26.10 24.21 -0.48
C THR A 282 -26.70 25.60 -0.43
N ALA A 283 -28.02 25.65 -0.25
CA ALA A 283 -28.84 26.85 -0.23
C ALA A 283 -28.59 27.70 1.04
N ALA A 284 -27.34 28.08 1.29
CA ALA A 284 -26.92 28.95 2.39
C ALA A 284 -26.21 30.22 1.91
N ALA A 285 -25.98 30.39 0.60
CA ALA A 285 -25.34 31.59 0.03
C ALA A 285 -26.24 32.38 -0.95
N ALA A 286 -27.55 32.07 -1.02
CA ALA A 286 -28.51 32.77 -1.87
C ALA A 286 -29.34 33.85 -1.13
N ALA A 287 -28.92 34.27 0.07
CA ALA A 287 -29.55 35.32 0.86
C ALA A 287 -28.62 36.53 1.06
N SER A 288 -28.01 37.02 0.00
CA SER A 288 -27.51 38.41 -0.06
C SER A 288 -27.25 38.79 -1.52
N ASN A 289 -28.31 39.11 -2.25
CA ASN A 289 -28.31 40.08 -3.35
C ASN A 289 -29.73 40.20 -3.91
N SER A 290 -30.56 40.96 -3.19
CA SER A 290 -31.79 41.51 -3.74
C SER A 290 -31.44 42.53 -4.84
N PRO A 291 -32.01 42.45 -6.06
CA PRO A 291 -31.81 43.47 -7.07
C PRO A 291 -32.61 44.73 -6.72
N LYS A 292 -31.92 45.89 -6.73
CA LYS A 292 -32.54 47.21 -6.71
C LYS A 292 -33.46 47.36 -7.92
N LYS A 293 -34.70 47.74 -7.63
CA LYS A 293 -35.79 48.03 -8.57
C LYS A 293 -35.48 49.37 -9.25
N GLU A 294 -35.06 49.35 -10.51
CA GLU A 294 -35.09 50.55 -11.37
C GLU A 294 -36.43 50.59 -12.11
N THR A 295 -37.21 51.60 -11.76
CA THR A 295 -38.42 52.06 -12.44
C THR A 295 -38.07 52.67 -13.80
N LYS A 296 -38.64 52.13 -14.89
CA LYS A 296 -38.96 52.89 -16.09
C LYS A 296 -40.37 52.51 -16.58
N THR A 297 -41.29 53.44 -16.38
CA THR A 297 -42.43 53.75 -17.26
C THR A 297 -41.94 53.74 -18.71
N GLU A 298 -42.67 53.18 -19.68
CA GLU A 298 -43.76 53.87 -20.38
C GLU A 298 -44.30 52.89 -21.45
N LYS A 299 -45.63 52.79 -21.57
CA LYS A 299 -46.30 52.06 -22.65
C LYS A 299 -47.46 52.94 -23.09
N ASP A 300 -47.23 53.77 -24.11
CA ASP A 300 -48.30 54.48 -24.80
C ASP A 300 -49.00 53.54 -25.79
N SER A 301 -50.31 53.48 -25.63
CA SER A 301 -51.26 52.90 -26.57
C SER A 301 -51.71 53.98 -27.57
N LYS A 302 -51.74 53.58 -28.84
CA LYS A 302 -52.50 54.13 -29.97
C LYS A 302 -53.63 55.10 -29.60
N ASN A 303 -53.57 56.30 -30.16
CA ASN A 303 -54.56 56.83 -31.12
C ASN A 303 -53.89 57.90 -31.99
#